data_AF-A0AAW2MSD3-F1
#
_entry.id   AF-A0AAW2MSD3-F1
#
_cell.length_a   1.000
_cell.length_b   1.000
_cell.length_c   1.000
_cell.angle_alpha   90.00
_cell.angle_beta   90.00
_cell.angle_gamma   90.00
#
_symmetry.space_group_name_H-M   'P 1'
#
loop_
_entity.id
_entity.type
_entity.pdbx_description
1 polymer ?
#
loop_
_entity_poly.entity_id
_entity_poly.type
_entity_poly.pdbx_seq_one_letter_code
_entity_poly.pdbx_strand_id
1 'polypeptide(L)'
;MEGLEGLRRTFRSGRTRGVDWRKSQLLALVKFLEENEAQILEALEQDLGKHPVEAYRDETPIFMRSSSNLFRGSALVNISASCSSVLQYLSSISPLVVASRRE
;
A
#
# COMPACT_ATOMS: atom_id res chain seq x y z
N MET A 1 4.97 1.60 26.55
CA MET A 1 4.07 1.62 25.39
C MET A 1 3.11 2.77 25.59
N GLU A 2 3.17 3.84 24.78
CA GLU A 2 2.21 4.95 24.90
C GLU A 2 0.82 4.44 24.49
N GLY A 3 -0.07 4.27 25.47
CA GLY A 3 -1.45 3.88 25.21
C GLY A 3 -2.32 5.03 24.71
N LEU A 4 -3.63 4.91 24.96
CA LEU A 4 -4.65 5.87 24.52
C LEU A 4 -4.37 7.32 24.94
N GLU A 5 -3.77 7.54 26.11
CA GLU A 5 -3.46 8.88 26.61
C GLU A 5 -2.37 9.59 25.79
N GLY A 6 -1.35 8.86 25.33
CA GLY A 6 -0.29 9.40 24.46
C GLY A 6 -0.83 9.79 23.09
N LEU A 7 -1.69 8.94 22.52
CA LEU A 7 -2.40 9.23 21.27
C LEU A 7 -3.27 10.48 21.39
N ARG A 8 -4.05 10.60 22.48
CA ARG A 8 -4.87 11.80 22.75
C ARG A 8 -4.01 13.05 22.90
N ARG A 9 -2.88 12.97 23.61
CA ARG A 9 -1.94 14.08 23.76
C ARG A 9 -1.36 14.52 22.42
N THR A 10 -0.93 13.58 21.59
CA THR A 10 -0.42 13.85 20.22
C THR A 10 -1.46 14.51 19.33
N PHE A 11 -2.72 14.06 19.40
CA PHE A 11 -3.79 14.69 18.62
C PHE A 11 -4.09 16.10 19.11
N ARG A 12 -4.21 16.28 20.44
CA ARG A 12 -4.51 17.57 21.07
C ARG A 12 -3.39 18.60 20.90
N SER A 13 -2.14 18.17 20.70
CA SER A 13 -1.03 19.09 20.38
C SER A 13 -1.15 19.72 19.00
N GLY A 14 -2.08 19.25 18.15
CA GLY A 14 -2.29 19.80 16.80
C GLY A 14 -1.25 19.36 15.77
N ARG A 15 -0.24 18.57 16.17
CA ARG A 15 0.81 18.04 15.28
C ARG A 15 0.26 17.37 14.03
N THR A 16 -0.87 16.67 14.15
CA THR A 16 -1.48 15.91 13.05
C THR A 16 -2.34 16.75 12.08
N ARG A 17 -2.56 18.05 12.36
CA ARG A 17 -3.41 18.91 11.53
C ARG A 17 -2.76 19.34 10.22
N GLY A 18 -1.43 19.49 10.23
CA GLY A 18 -0.65 19.96 9.08
C GLY A 18 -0.85 19.06 7.85
N VAL A 19 -1.12 19.68 6.69
CA VAL A 19 -1.29 18.92 5.44
C VAL A 19 -0.02 18.18 5.07
N ASP A 20 1.15 18.80 5.23
CA ASP A 20 2.45 18.18 4.91
C ASP A 20 2.75 17.00 5.85
N TRP A 21 2.37 17.11 7.13
CA TRP A 21 2.47 15.99 8.06
C TRP A 21 1.58 14.83 7.62
N ARG A 22 0.32 15.09 7.27
CA ARG A 22 -0.59 14.04 6.79
C ARG A 22 -0.09 13.38 5.50
N LYS A 23 0.44 14.17 4.57
CA LYS A 23 1.06 13.66 3.34
C LYS A 23 2.29 12.80 3.65
N SER A 24 3.16 13.23 4.55
CA SER A 24 4.36 12.45 4.91
C SER A 24 4.01 11.13 5.58
N GLN A 25 2.98 11.10 6.44
CA GLN A 25 2.49 9.85 7.03
C GLN A 25 1.91 8.89 5.98
N LEU A 26 1.16 9.40 5.01
CA LEU A 26 0.60 8.56 3.95
C LEU A 26 1.68 7.99 3.03
N LEU A 27 2.70 8.80 2.68
CA LEU A 27 3.87 8.31 1.95
C LEU A 27 4.64 7.25 2.74
N ALA A 28 4.78 7.44 4.06
CA ALA A 28 5.42 6.46 4.92
C ALA A 28 4.64 5.14 4.95
N LEU A 29 3.30 5.18 4.97
CA LEU A 29 2.48 3.97 4.90
C LEU A 29 2.59 3.27 3.53
N VAL A 30 2.65 4.01 2.42
CA VAL A 30 2.90 3.42 1.08
C VAL A 30 4.24 2.68 1.08
N LYS A 31 5.31 3.34 1.53
CA LYS A 31 6.64 2.73 1.62
C LYS A 31 6.64 1.50 2.53
N PHE A 32 5.98 1.58 3.68
CA PHE A 32 5.86 0.45 4.59
C PHE A 32 5.24 -0.76 3.91
N LEU A 33 4.18 -0.58 3.11
CA LEU A 33 3.56 -1.69 2.38
C LEU A 33 4.45 -2.24 1.27
N GLU A 34 5.15 -1.36 0.54
CA GLU A 34 6.10 -1.78 -0.50
C GLU A 34 7.28 -2.58 0.10
N GLU A 35 7.85 -2.09 1.21
CA GLU A 35 9.00 -2.70 1.88
C GLU A 35 8.66 -4.04 2.55
N ASN A 36 7.41 -4.22 3.00
CA ASN A 36 6.97 -5.40 3.75
C ASN A 36 5.97 -6.28 2.97
N GLU A 37 5.85 -6.09 1.65
CA GLU A 37 4.86 -6.76 0.80
C GLU A 37 4.84 -8.28 1.01
N ALA A 38 6.01 -8.93 0.90
CA ALA A 38 6.12 -10.39 1.02
C ALA A 38 5.65 -10.90 2.40
N GLN A 39 6.00 -10.21 3.48
CA GLN A 39 5.63 -10.58 4.85
C GLN A 39 4.12 -10.40 5.09
N ILE A 40 3.53 -9.36 4.50
CA ILE A 40 2.08 -9.12 4.58
C ILE A 40 1.33 -10.20 3.80
N LEU A 41 1.79 -10.56 2.60
CA LEU A 41 1.17 -11.62 1.81
C LEU A 41 1.28 -12.99 2.50
N GLU A 42 2.43 -13.31 3.09
CA GLU A 42 2.62 -14.53 3.88
C GLU A 42 1.67 -14.56 5.09
N ALA A 43 1.54 -13.45 5.83
CA ALA A 43 0.61 -13.36 6.95
C ALA A 43 -0.86 -13.54 6.49
N LEU A 44 -1.24 -12.95 5.36
CA LEU A 44 -2.58 -13.11 4.78
C LEU A 44 -2.86 -14.55 4.33
N GLU A 45 -1.85 -15.25 3.82
CA GLU A 45 -1.97 -16.68 3.50
C GLU A 45 -2.12 -17.52 4.77
N GLN A 46 -1.34 -17.24 5.81
CA GLN A 46 -1.40 -17.99 7.08
C GLN A 46 -2.72 -17.76 7.84
N ASP A 47 -3.19 -16.51 7.90
CA ASP A 47 -4.38 -16.14 8.67
C ASP A 47 -5.68 -16.44 7.93
N LEU A 48 -5.71 -16.20 6.62
CA LEU A 48 -6.94 -16.23 5.81
C LEU A 48 -6.93 -17.31 4.72
N GLY A 49 -5.81 -18.00 4.49
CA GLY A 49 -5.67 -18.96 3.40
C GLY A 49 -5.71 -18.31 2.00
N LYS A 50 -5.62 -16.97 1.92
CA LYS A 50 -5.66 -16.27 0.64
C LYS A 50 -4.36 -16.52 -0.12
N HIS A 51 -4.50 -16.94 -1.37
CA HIS A 51 -3.34 -17.05 -2.24
C HIS A 51 -2.69 -15.67 -2.47
N PRO A 52 -1.35 -15.54 -2.53
CA PRO A 52 -0.67 -14.24 -2.62
C PRO A 52 -1.16 -13.33 -3.75
N VAL A 53 -1.56 -13.90 -4.89
CA VAL A 53 -2.12 -13.14 -6.02
C VAL A 53 -3.49 -12.53 -5.71
N GLU A 54 -4.35 -13.28 -5.01
CA GLU A 54 -5.67 -12.79 -4.60
C GLU A 54 -5.52 -11.69 -3.56
N ALA A 55 -4.69 -11.92 -2.55
CA ALA A 55 -4.35 -10.95 -1.53
C ALA A 55 -3.79 -9.65 -2.13
N TYR A 56 -2.85 -9.76 -3.07
CA TYR A 56 -2.28 -8.59 -3.75
C TYR A 56 -3.32 -7.85 -4.60
N ARG A 57 -4.22 -8.56 -5.30
CA ARG A 57 -5.26 -7.93 -6.13
C ARG A 57 -6.30 -7.20 -5.28
N ASP A 58 -6.67 -7.76 -4.14
CA ASP A 58 -7.81 -7.26 -3.36
C ASP A 58 -7.39 -6.14 -2.38
N GLU A 59 -6.22 -6.26 -1.75
CA GLU A 59 -5.83 -5.38 -0.64
C GLU A 59 -4.91 -4.21 -1.09
N THR A 60 -3.96 -4.47 -2.01
CA THR A 60 -2.94 -3.48 -2.41
C THR A 60 -3.48 -2.30 -3.24
N PRO A 61 -4.36 -2.48 -4.25
CA PRO A 61 -4.81 -1.40 -5.12
C PRO A 61 -5.68 -0.36 -4.41
N ILE A 62 -6.44 -0.79 -3.39
CA ILE A 62 -7.27 0.10 -2.57
C ILE A 62 -6.38 1.12 -1.86
N PHE A 63 -5.28 0.64 -1.28
CA PHE A 63 -4.35 1.49 -0.55
C PHE A 63 -3.60 2.46 -1.48
N MET A 64 -3.06 1.97 -2.59
CA MET A 64 -2.32 2.78 -3.55
C MET A 64 -3.18 3.86 -4.20
N ARG A 65 -4.45 3.54 -4.52
CA ARG A 65 -5.39 4.47 -5.12
C ARG A 65 -5.80 5.58 -4.16
N SER A 66 -6.02 5.25 -2.89
CA SER A 66 -6.37 6.24 -1.85
C SER A 66 -5.24 7.26 -1.65
N SER A 67 -4.00 6.80 -1.65
CA SER A 67 -2.80 7.65 -1.56
C SER A 67 -2.64 8.50 -2.82
N SER A 68 -2.71 7.90 -4.01
CA SER A 68 -2.52 8.60 -5.29
C SER A 68 -3.55 9.72 -5.55
N ASN A 69 -4.81 9.51 -5.14
CA ASN A 69 -5.84 10.54 -5.26
C ASN A 69 -5.55 11.80 -4.43
N LEU A 70 -4.78 11.68 -3.33
CA LEU A 70 -4.37 12.81 -2.51
C LEU A 70 -3.16 13.57 -3.11
N PHE A 71 -2.37 12.93 -3.97
CA PHE A 71 -1.18 13.50 -4.61
C PHE A 71 -1.41 14.01 -6.04
N ARG A 72 -2.67 14.10 -6.51
CA ARG A 72 -3.04 14.55 -7.88
C ARG A 72 -2.51 15.93 -8.32
N GLY A 73 -1.89 16.72 -7.43
CA GLY A 73 -1.22 17.98 -7.74
C GLY A 73 0.31 17.97 -7.53
N SER A 74 0.93 16.82 -7.30
CA SER A 74 2.36 16.69 -6.98
C SER A 74 2.99 15.65 -7.91
N ALA A 75 3.92 16.06 -8.76
CA ALA A 75 4.54 15.27 -9.83
C ALA A 75 5.47 14.12 -9.34
N LEU A 76 5.28 13.57 -8.14
CA LEU A 76 6.28 12.73 -7.47
C LEU A 76 5.83 11.31 -7.11
N VAL A 77 4.81 10.77 -7.76
CA VAL A 77 4.38 9.41 -7.42
C VAL A 77 4.17 8.57 -8.68
N ASN A 78 5.28 8.08 -9.22
CA ASN A 78 5.28 7.00 -10.19
C ASN A 78 5.24 5.65 -9.44
N ILE A 79 4.10 5.33 -8.80
CA ILE A 79 3.84 4.05 -8.11
C ILE A 79 3.84 2.86 -9.10
N SER A 80 3.87 3.10 -10.42
CA SER A 80 3.65 2.06 -11.42
C SER A 80 4.81 1.07 -11.61
N ALA A 81 5.95 1.22 -10.93
CA ALA A 81 7.18 0.50 -11.30
C ALA A 81 7.77 -0.44 -10.23
N SER A 82 7.23 -0.52 -9.01
CA SER A 82 7.91 -1.26 -7.92
C SER A 82 7.26 -2.58 -7.50
N CYS A 83 6.41 -3.19 -8.33
CA CYS A 83 5.88 -4.53 -8.06
C CYS A 83 6.65 -5.57 -8.86
N SER A 84 7.94 -5.78 -8.54
CA SER A 84 8.76 -6.75 -9.27
C SER A 84 8.35 -8.19 -8.90
N SER A 85 8.04 -8.49 -7.64
CA SER A 85 7.72 -9.83 -7.11
C SER A 85 6.44 -10.43 -7.68
N VAL A 86 5.31 -9.72 -7.62
CA VAL A 86 4.02 -10.26 -8.08
C VAL A 86 3.90 -10.22 -9.60
N LEU A 87 4.52 -9.26 -10.30
CA LEU A 87 4.61 -9.31 -11.77
C LEU A 87 5.53 -10.45 -12.25
N GLN A 88 6.63 -10.74 -11.55
CA GLN A 88 7.46 -11.93 -11.83
C GLN A 88 6.67 -13.23 -11.60
N TYR A 89 5.89 -13.28 -10.52
CA TYR A 89 5.06 -14.43 -10.17
C TYR A 89 3.89 -14.63 -11.16
N LEU A 90 3.17 -13.57 -11.51
CA LEU A 90 2.07 -13.60 -12.49
C LEU A 90 2.56 -13.95 -13.91
N SER A 91 3.74 -13.48 -14.31
CA SER A 91 4.34 -13.84 -15.60
C SER A 91 4.78 -15.32 -15.65
N SER A 92 5.02 -15.96 -14.50
CA SER A 92 5.35 -17.38 -14.41
C SER A 92 4.14 -18.33 -14.40
N ILE A 93 2.93 -17.84 -14.06
CA ILE A 93 1.76 -18.70 -13.77
C ILE A 93 0.60 -18.55 -14.77
N SER A 94 0.46 -17.44 -15.50
CA SER A 94 -0.63 -17.33 -16.50
C SER A 94 -0.41 -16.23 -17.54
N PRO A 95 -0.33 -16.55 -18.85
CA PRO A 95 -0.32 -15.57 -19.95
C PRO A 95 -1.58 -14.69 -20.04
N LEU A 96 -2.68 -15.07 -19.36
CA LEU A 96 -4.01 -14.47 -19.51
C LEU A 96 -4.21 -13.14 -18.76
N VAL A 97 -3.49 -12.88 -17.65
CA VAL A 97 -3.71 -11.65 -16.85
C VAL A 97 -3.06 -10.41 -17.49
N VAL A 98 -1.99 -10.59 -18.26
CA VAL A 98 -1.31 -9.48 -18.97
C VAL A 98 -2.10 -9.02 -20.21
N ALA A 99 -2.94 -9.89 -20.78
CA ALA A 99 -3.69 -9.61 -22.02
C ALA A 99 -4.87 -8.63 -21.84
N SER A 100 -5.37 -8.41 -20.61
CA SER A 100 -6.57 -7.59 -20.39
C SER A 100 -6.32 -6.08 -20.23
N ARG A 101 -5.11 -5.58 -20.51
CA ARG A 101 -4.79 -4.14 -20.54
C ARG A 101 -4.52 -3.65 -21.97
N ARG A 102 -5.39 -4.02 -22.91
CA ARG A 102 -5.65 -3.29 -24.16
C ARG A 102 -7.08 -3.59 -24.59
N GLU A 103 -8.02 -2.82 -24.05
CA GLU A 103 -9.31 -2.42 -24.64
C GLU A 103 -9.92 -1.33 -23.77
#